data_AF-A0A976DYL6-F1
#
_entry.id   AF-A0A976DYL6-F1
#
_cell.length_a   1.000
_cell.length_b   1.000
_cell.length_c   1.000
_cell.angle_alpha   90.00
_cell.angle_beta   90.00
_cell.angle_gamma   90.00
#
_symmetry.space_group_name_H-M   'P 1'
#
loop_
_entity.id
_entity.type
_entity.pdbx_description
1 polymer ?
#
loop_
_entity_poly.entity_id
_entity_poly.type
_entity_poly.pdbx_seq_one_letter_code
_entity_poly.pdbx_strand_id
1 'polypeptide(L)' 'ERPAEVRVRWRGLDGVEQEEQFSGLWATCVQHEIDHLDGKLFIDYLGPLKRQMITRKMEKLKRERARQA' A
#
# COMPACT_ATOMS: atom_id res chain seq x y z
N GLU A 1 8.98 -5.27 -7.58
CA GLU A 1 8.13 -5.92 -8.59
C GLU A 1 7.02 -6.66 -7.85
N ARG A 2 5.77 -6.60 -8.31
CA ARG A 2 4.62 -7.28 -7.69
C ARG A 2 4.04 -8.28 -8.69
N PRO A 3 3.51 -9.43 -8.22
CA PRO A 3 2.73 -10.33 -9.05
C PRO A 3 1.66 -9.59 -9.86
N ALA A 4 1.62 -9.87 -11.16
CA ALA A 4 0.64 -9.28 -12.08
C ALA A 4 -0.77 -9.86 -11.90
N GLU A 5 -0.86 -11.05 -11.30
CA GLU A 5 -2.10 -11.76 -10.99
C GLU A 5 -2.01 -12.34 -9.58
N VAL A 6 -3.10 -12.24 -8.81
CA VAL A 6 -3.21 -12.76 -7.46
C VAL A 6 -4.60 -13.34 -7.23
N ARG A 7 -4.67 -14.43 -6.45
CA ARG A 7 -5.94 -14.95 -5.93
C ARG A 7 -6.08 -14.53 -4.47
N VAL A 8 -7.17 -13.87 -4.14
CA VAL A 8 -7.40 -13.31 -2.79
C VAL A 8 -8.70 -13.86 -2.25
N ARG A 9 -8.67 -14.26 -0.98
CA ARG A 9 -9.85 -14.65 -0.20
C ARG A 9 -10.09 -13.64 0.91
N TRP A 10 -11.33 -13.22 1.07
CA TRP A 10 -11.74 -12.29 2.12
C TRP A 10 -13.13 -12.65 2.64
N ARG A 11 -13.51 -12.01 3.75
CA ARG A 11 -14.87 -12.11 4.30
C ARG A 11 -15.64 -10.84 3.93
N GLY A 12 -16.80 -11.01 3.32
CA GLY A 12 -17.74 -9.92 3.05
C GLY A 12 -18.29 -9.29 4.33
N LEU A 13 -18.95 -8.14 4.20
CA LEU A 13 -19.62 -7.47 5.33
C LEU A 13 -20.79 -8.28 5.89
N ASP A 14 -21.32 -9.20 5.09
CA ASP A 14 -22.35 -10.19 5.44
C ASP A 14 -21.78 -11.42 6.19
N GLY A 15 -20.45 -11.51 6.34
CA GLY A 15 -19.77 -12.63 6.96
C GLY A 15 -19.48 -13.81 6.03
N VAL A 16 -19.87 -13.73 4.75
CA VAL A 16 -19.67 -14.80 3.77
C VAL A 16 -18.26 -14.74 3.20
N GLU A 17 -17.62 -15.90 3.03
CA GLU A 17 -16.31 -15.97 2.38
C GLU A 17 -16.44 -15.76 0.87
N GLN A 18 -15.55 -14.94 0.33
CA GLN A 18 -15.43 -14.68 -1.10
C GLN A 18 -14.00 -14.94 -1.55
N GLU A 19 -13.85 -15.45 -2.76
CA GLU A 19 -12.55 -15.70 -3.40
C GLU A 19 -12.61 -15.23 -4.85
N GLU A 20 -11.63 -14.41 -5.24
CA GLU A 20 -11.56 -13.84 -6.58
C GLU A 20 -10.11 -13.75 -7.07
N GLN A 21 -9.93 -13.81 -8.39
CA GLN A 21 -8.66 -13.58 -9.05
C GLN A 21 -8.60 -12.15 -9.58
N PHE A 22 -7.61 -11.40 -9.11
CA PHE A 22 -7.34 -10.04 -9.56
C PHE A 22 -6.12 -10.02 -10.48
N SER A 23 -6.16 -9.15 -11.49
CA SER A 23 -5.06 -8.94 -12.42
C SER A 23 -4.77 -7.45 -12.64
N GLY A 24 -3.59 -7.14 -13.15
CA GLY A 24 -3.20 -5.78 -13.53
C GLY A 24 -3.24 -4.78 -12.37
N LEU A 25 -3.99 -3.69 -12.56
CA LEU A 25 -4.11 -2.63 -11.55
C LEU A 25 -4.79 -3.16 -10.28
N TRP A 26 -5.83 -3.99 -10.42
CA TRP A 26 -6.55 -4.56 -9.27
C TRP A 26 -5.65 -5.47 -8.44
N ALA A 27 -4.83 -6.30 -9.10
CA ALA A 27 -3.83 -7.10 -8.40
C ALA A 27 -2.86 -6.22 -7.60
N THR A 28 -2.43 -5.09 -8.16
CA THR A 28 -1.52 -4.17 -7.47
C THR A 28 -2.19 -3.51 -6.27
N CYS A 29 -3.43 -3.03 -6.42
CA CYS A 29 -4.17 -2.38 -5.35
C CYS A 29 -4.45 -3.33 -4.19
N VAL A 30 -4.96 -4.54 -4.44
CA VAL A 30 -5.28 -5.47 -3.34
C VAL A 30 -4.03 -5.88 -2.56
N GLN A 31 -2.90 -6.08 -3.24
CA GLN A 31 -1.62 -6.35 -2.58
C GLN A 31 -1.13 -5.15 -1.74
N HIS A 32 -1.37 -3.91 -2.19
CA HIS A 32 -1.01 -2.72 -1.45
C HIS A 32 -1.82 -2.57 -0.16
N GLU A 33 -3.13 -2.80 -0.22
CA GLU A 33 -4.00 -2.73 0.96
C GLU A 33 -3.67 -3.86 1.95
N ILE A 34 -3.35 -5.06 1.46
CA ILE A 34 -2.91 -6.17 2.32
C ILE A 34 -1.58 -5.83 3.02
N ASP A 35 -0.62 -5.22 2.31
CA ASP A 35 0.62 -4.78 2.94
C ASP A 35 0.35 -3.79 4.09
N HIS A 36 -0.65 -2.92 3.96
CA HIS A 36 -1.05 -2.02 5.04
C HIS A 36 -1.58 -2.75 6.26
N LEU A 37 -2.30 -3.86 6.09
CA LEU A 37 -2.73 -4.72 7.20
C LEU A 37 -1.55 -5.39 7.91
N ASP A 38 -0.49 -5.70 7.17
CA ASP A 38 0.78 -6.22 7.68
C ASP A 38 1.71 -5.14 8.28
N GLY A 39 1.31 -3.86 8.24
CA GLY A 39 2.16 -2.74 8.64
C GLY A 39 3.33 -2.45 7.70
N LYS A 40 3.30 -3.00 6.48
CA LYS A 40 4.27 -2.76 5.41
C LYS A 40 3.81 -1.58 4.55
N LEU A 41 4.76 -0.72 4.19
CA LEU A 41 4.52 0.38 3.26
C LEU A 41 5.25 0.12 1.95
N PHE A 42 4.76 0.69 0.85
CA PHE A 42 5.44 0.55 -0.45
C PHE A 42 6.90 1.05 -0.41
N ILE A 43 7.21 2.00 0.48
CA ILE A 43 8.57 2.54 0.68
C ILE A 43 9.54 1.53 1.29
N ASP A 44 9.05 0.48 1.94
CA ASP A 44 9.89 -0.59 2.49
C ASP A 44 10.50 -1.45 1.38
N TYR A 45 9.89 -1.45 0.19
CA TYR A 45 10.42 -2.12 -1.01
C TYR A 45 11.38 -1.23 -1.81
N LEU A 46 11.60 0.03 -1.40
CA LEU A 46 12.54 0.93 -2.04
C LEU A 46 13.92 0.82 -1.42
N GLY A 47 14.96 1.01 -2.25
CA GLY A 47 16.33 1.12 -1.75
C GLY A 47 16.49 2.25 -0.73
N PRO A 48 17.50 2.15 0.17
CA PRO A 48 17.64 3.01 1.34
C PRO A 48 17.70 4.51 1.01
N LEU A 49 18.37 4.87 -0.09
CA LEU A 49 18.47 6.26 -0.56
C LEU A 49 17.10 6.84 -0.97
N LYS A 50 16.31 6.08 -1.74
CA LYS A 50 14.97 6.52 -2.17
C LYS A 50 14.03 6.65 -0.98
N ARG A 51 14.09 5.70 -0.04
CA ARG A 51 13.33 5.76 1.21
C ARG A 51 13.66 7.03 1.99
N GLN A 52 14.94 7.32 2.21
CA GLN A 52 15.38 8.51 2.94
C GLN A 52 14.91 9.81 2.27
N MET A 53 15.00 9.91 0.94
CA MET A 53 14.51 11.06 0.17
C MET A 53 13.01 11.29 0.37
N ILE A 54 12.20 10.23 0.26
CA ILE A 54 10.75 10.32 0.42
C ILE A 54 10.39 10.72 1.85
N THR A 55 11.01 10.11 2.87
CA THR A 55 10.79 10.47 4.27
C THR A 55 11.04 11.96 4.52
N ARG A 56 12.20 12.48 4.07
CA ARG A 56 12.53 13.92 4.20
C ARG A 56 11.51 14.82 3.50
N LYS A 57 11.04 14.42 2.31
CA LYS A 57 10.01 15.16 1.57
C LYS A 57 8.68 15.19 2.34
N MET A 58 8.28 14.06 2.92
CA MET A 58 7.05 13.95 3.72
C MET A 58 7.13 14.75 5.01
N GLU A 59 8.25 14.74 5.72
CA GLU A 59 8.48 15.57 6.91
C GLU A 59 8.41 17.07 6.59
N LYS A 60 8.98 17.49 5.46
CA LYS A 60 8.86 18.88 4.98
C LYS A 60 7.40 19.23 4.69
N LEU A 61 6.70 18.38 3.93
CA LEU A 61 5.29 18.58 3.60
C LEU A 61 4.41 18.68 4.86
N LYS A 62 4.65 17.82 5.86
CA LYS A 62 3.92 17.84 7.14
C LYS A 62 4.14 19.16 7.88
N ARG A 63 5.38 19.67 7.92
CA ARG A 63 5.70 20.98 8.52
C ARG A 63 5.05 22.13 7.78
N GLU A 64 5.02 22.10 6.45
CA GLU A 64 4.37 23.14 5.64
C GLU A 64 2.86 23.17 5.84
N ARG A 65 2.19 22.01 5.82
CA ARG A 65 0.76 21.91 6.12
C ARG A 65 0.40 22.42 7.51
N ALA A 66 1.22 22.11 8.52
CA ALA A 66 1.01 22.59 9.89
C ALA A 66 1.21 24.10 10.07
N ARG A 67 1.92 24.77 9.15
CA ARG A 67 2.06 26.24 9.14
C ARG A 67 0.92 26.95 8.40
N GLN A 68 0.19 26.22 7.55
CA GLN A 68 -0.93 26.75 6.75
C GLN A 68 -2.28 26.58 7.46
N ALA A 69 -2.37 25.68 8.43
CA ALA A 69 -3.50 25.50 9.34
C ALA A 69 -3.37 26.42 10.55
#